data_AF-A0A4R4PUH4-F1
#
_entry.id   AF-A0A4R4PUH4-F1
#
_cell.length_a   1.000
_cell.length_b   1.000
_cell.length_c   1.000
_cell.angle_alpha   90.00
_cell.angle_beta   90.00
_cell.angle_gamma   90.00
#
_symmetry.space_group_name_H-M   'P 1'
#
loop_
_entity.id
_entity.type
_entity.pdbx_description
1 polymer ?
#
loop_
_entity_poly.entity_id
_entity_poly.type
_entity_poly.pdbx_seq_one_letter_code
_entity_poly.pdbx_strand_id
1 'polypeptide(L)'
;MNRAERIRALFACDQLAKALRRSLNADAEKEYADQGIVPSWKTPGITASGSTSNPSVAVVDEAAFLAWVAERYPTEVETIQRVRPAWQGKFFEGVVSRGAPACDPQGEEIPGVEWRPGGTFGSISLTASRDTKSLIVQLADEIAAGTRPLELPTVAEVPQP
;
A
#
# COMPACT_ATOMS: atom_id res chain seq x y z
N MET A 1 -17.65 16.16 14.83
CA MET A 1 -17.25 14.85 14.28
C MET A 1 -16.67 13.94 15.35
N ASN A 2 -17.41 12.91 15.76
CA ASN A 2 -16.97 11.87 16.70
C ASN A 2 -15.96 10.90 16.03
N ARG A 3 -15.29 10.06 16.83
CA ARG A 3 -14.22 9.17 16.35
C ARG A 3 -14.68 8.22 15.24
N ALA A 4 -15.89 7.67 15.35
CA ALA A 4 -16.44 6.76 14.34
C ALA A 4 -16.70 7.49 13.01
N GLU A 5 -17.20 8.72 13.08
CA GLU A 5 -17.40 9.57 11.89
C GLU A 5 -16.08 9.93 11.22
N ARG A 6 -15.02 10.26 11.98
CA ARG A 6 -13.70 10.56 11.39
C ARG A 6 -13.14 9.36 10.62
N ILE A 7 -13.31 8.16 11.18
CA ILE A 7 -12.85 6.90 10.56
C ILE A 7 -13.60 6.63 9.26
N ARG A 8 -14.94 6.78 9.27
CA ARG A 8 -15.75 6.59 8.05
C ARG A 8 -15.40 7.62 6.98
N ALA A 9 -15.25 8.90 7.36
CA ALA A 9 -14.89 9.97 6.43
C ALA A 9 -13.51 9.73 5.80
N LEU A 10 -12.49 9.36 6.59
CA LEU A 10 -11.16 9.07 6.07
C LEU A 10 -11.17 7.91 5.07
N PHE A 11 -11.88 6.82 5.40
CA PHE A 11 -11.98 5.67 4.50
C PHE A 11 -12.75 6.00 3.22
N ALA A 12 -13.83 6.79 3.31
CA ALA A 12 -14.59 7.23 2.15
C ALA A 12 -13.73 8.12 1.23
N CYS A 13 -12.99 9.08 1.79
CA CYS A 13 -12.07 9.92 1.01
C CYS A 13 -10.97 9.10 0.31
N ASP A 14 -10.41 8.08 0.97
CA ASP A 14 -9.41 7.19 0.35
C ASP A 14 -9.98 6.40 -0.84
N GLN A 15 -11.18 5.84 -0.70
CA GLN A 15 -11.81 5.12 -1.83
C GLN A 15 -12.21 6.06 -2.96
N LEU A 16 -12.73 7.24 -2.64
CA LEU A 16 -13.08 8.25 -3.62
C LEU A 16 -11.86 8.76 -4.39
N ALA A 17 -10.75 9.03 -3.70
CA ALA A 17 -9.49 9.40 -4.36
C ALA A 17 -9.01 8.31 -5.32
N LYS A 18 -9.12 7.03 -4.93
CA LYS A 18 -8.79 5.88 -5.80
C LYS A 18 -9.71 5.77 -7.01
N ALA A 19 -11.02 5.97 -6.83
CA ALA A 19 -11.99 5.93 -7.93
C ALA A 19 -11.78 7.07 -8.92
N LEU A 20 -11.62 8.30 -8.44
CA LEU A 20 -11.32 9.47 -9.29
C LEU A 20 -10.00 9.28 -10.04
N ARG A 21 -8.95 8.75 -9.39
CA ARG A 21 -7.68 8.45 -10.05
C ARG A 21 -7.85 7.40 -11.15
N ARG A 22 -8.66 6.37 -10.91
CA ARG A 22 -8.98 5.35 -11.92
C ARG A 22 -9.72 5.95 -13.11
N SER A 23 -10.71 6.80 -12.87
CA SER A 23 -11.43 7.49 -13.94
C SER A 23 -10.51 8.37 -14.77
N LEU A 24 -9.67 9.18 -14.13
CA LEU A 24 -8.67 10.00 -14.83
C LEU A 24 -7.68 9.15 -15.63
N ASN A 25 -7.24 8.01 -15.08
CA ASN A 25 -6.38 7.10 -15.85
C ASN A 25 -7.10 6.52 -17.07
N ALA A 26 -8.39 6.16 -16.95
CA ALA A 26 -9.17 5.65 -18.08
C ALA A 26 -9.37 6.72 -19.17
N ASP A 27 -9.62 7.97 -18.78
CA ASP A 27 -9.69 9.10 -19.70
C ASP A 27 -8.34 9.31 -20.41
N ALA A 28 -7.23 9.24 -19.67
CA ALA A 28 -5.89 9.35 -20.23
C ALA A 28 -5.57 8.18 -21.18
N GLU A 29 -5.92 6.95 -20.83
CA GLU A 29 -5.70 5.78 -21.68
C GLU A 29 -6.48 5.91 -22.99
N LYS A 30 -7.72 6.39 -22.93
CA LYS A 30 -8.53 6.65 -24.11
C LYS A 30 -7.94 7.75 -24.99
N GLU A 31 -7.57 8.89 -24.40
CA GLU A 31 -6.95 10.00 -25.13
C GLU A 31 -5.61 9.58 -25.76
N TYR A 32 -4.81 8.79 -25.05
CA TYR A 32 -3.57 8.21 -25.58
C TYR A 32 -3.83 7.24 -26.74
N ALA A 33 -4.83 6.37 -26.64
CA ALA A 33 -5.18 5.43 -27.70
C ALA A 33 -5.67 6.15 -28.96
N ASP A 34 -6.44 7.23 -28.80
CA ASP A 34 -7.01 8.00 -29.90
C ASP A 34 -5.95 8.87 -30.61
N GLN A 35 -4.99 9.44 -29.86
CA GLN A 35 -4.08 10.48 -30.37
C GLN A 35 -2.61 10.03 -30.48
N GLY A 36 -2.22 8.95 -29.81
CA GLY A 36 -0.84 8.50 -29.70
C GLY A 36 0.08 9.44 -28.91
N ILE A 37 -0.48 10.46 -28.25
CA ILE A 37 0.25 11.48 -27.48
C ILE A 37 -0.10 11.32 -26.00
N VAL A 38 0.90 11.39 -25.12
CA VAL A 38 0.71 11.26 -23.67
C VAL A 38 -0.13 12.44 -23.15
N PRO A 39 -1.32 12.19 -22.55
CA PRO A 39 -2.21 13.25 -22.11
C PRO A 39 -1.61 14.12 -21.00
N SER A 40 -1.92 15.41 -21.05
CA SER A 40 -1.53 16.37 -20.04
C SER A 40 -2.62 17.43 -19.87
N TRP A 41 -3.17 17.51 -18.67
CA TRP A 41 -4.25 18.43 -18.33
C TRP A 41 -3.75 19.45 -17.30
N LYS A 42 -4.00 20.73 -17.58
CA LYS A 42 -3.65 21.84 -16.71
C LYS A 42 -4.91 22.48 -16.15
N THR A 43 -4.98 22.58 -14.83
CA THR A 43 -5.97 23.37 -14.11
C THR A 43 -5.24 24.38 -13.22
N PRO A 44 -5.88 25.47 -12.76
CA PRO A 44 -5.23 26.41 -11.85
C PRO A 44 -4.62 25.69 -10.63
N GLY A 45 -3.31 25.82 -10.46
CA GLY A 45 -2.55 25.23 -9.34
C GLY A 45 -2.24 23.72 -9.43
N ILE A 46 -2.70 23.00 -10.47
CA ILE A 46 -2.49 21.55 -10.61
C ILE A 46 -2.17 21.20 -12.07
N THR A 47 -1.14 20.38 -12.28
CA THR A 47 -0.87 19.73 -13.57
C THR A 47 -0.96 18.22 -13.38
N ALA A 48 -1.78 17.57 -14.21
CA ALA A 48 -1.87 16.12 -14.29
C ALA A 48 -1.33 15.66 -15.64
N SER A 49 -0.31 14.81 -15.64
CA SER A 49 0.26 14.24 -16.86
C SER A 49 0.31 12.73 -16.77
N GLY A 50 -0.04 12.06 -17.86
CA GLY A 50 0.22 10.64 -18.03
C GLY A 50 1.72 10.36 -18.16
N SER A 51 2.09 9.09 -18.11
CA SER A 51 3.40 8.60 -18.49
C SER A 51 3.22 7.32 -19.29
N THR A 52 4.12 7.07 -20.23
CA THR A 52 4.21 5.80 -20.94
C THR A 52 5.37 4.99 -20.39
N SER A 53 5.18 3.69 -20.29
CA SER A 53 6.29 2.77 -20.07
C SER A 53 7.13 2.68 -21.35
N ASN A 54 8.44 2.78 -21.22
CA ASN A 54 9.34 2.40 -22.30
C ASN A 54 9.28 0.88 -22.53
N PRO A 55 9.62 0.40 -23.74
CA PRO A 55 9.86 -1.03 -23.95
C PRO A 55 10.81 -1.56 -22.89
N SER A 56 10.37 -2.58 -22.16
CA SER A 56 11.16 -3.23 -21.13
C SER A 56 11.18 -4.73 -21.37
N VAL A 57 12.27 -5.36 -20.94
CA VAL A 57 12.36 -6.82 -20.89
C VAL A 57 12.06 -7.24 -19.47
N ALA A 58 11.18 -8.22 -19.33
CA ALA A 58 10.88 -8.85 -18.05
C ALA A 58 11.46 -10.26 -18.04
N VAL A 59 11.98 -10.67 -16.89
CA VAL A 59 12.36 -12.06 -16.64
C VAL A 59 11.06 -12.83 -16.37
N VAL A 60 10.66 -13.67 -17.32
CA VAL A 60 9.43 -14.48 -17.22
C VAL A 60 9.64 -15.79 -16.47
N ASP A 61 10.89 -16.25 -16.39
CA ASP A 61 11.33 -17.40 -15.61
C ASP A 61 12.65 -17.05 -14.91
N GLU A 62 12.55 -16.71 -13.63
CA GLU A 62 13.68 -16.27 -12.82
C GLU A 62 14.69 -17.38 -12.59
N ALA A 63 14.25 -18.63 -12.49
CA ALA A 63 15.15 -19.76 -12.27
C ALA A 63 15.96 -20.07 -13.55
N ALA A 64 15.31 -20.09 -14.71
CA ALA A 64 15.99 -20.31 -15.98
C ALA A 64 16.96 -19.16 -16.31
N PHE A 65 16.55 -17.91 -16.06
CA PHE A 65 17.42 -16.75 -16.27
C PHE A 65 18.62 -16.77 -15.31
N LEU A 66 18.39 -17.02 -14.02
CA LEU A 66 19.46 -17.11 -13.03
C LEU A 66 20.46 -18.23 -13.37
N ALA A 67 19.99 -19.40 -13.81
CA ALA A 67 20.86 -20.49 -14.23
C ALA A 67 21.73 -20.10 -15.44
N TRP A 68 21.14 -19.44 -16.43
CA TRP A 68 21.86 -18.93 -17.61
C TRP A 68 22.89 -17.84 -17.25
N VAL A 69 22.55 -16.92 -16.33
CA VAL A 69 23.47 -15.89 -15.84
C VAL A 69 24.59 -16.53 -15.01
N ALA A 70 24.28 -17.48 -14.12
CA ALA A 70 25.28 -18.18 -13.32
C ALA A 70 26.29 -18.94 -14.18
N GLU A 71 25.86 -19.52 -15.31
CA GLU A 71 26.73 -20.21 -16.25
C GLU A 71 27.64 -19.24 -17.04
N ARG A 72 27.10 -18.11 -17.51
CA ARG A 72 27.81 -17.22 -18.45
C ARG A 72 28.50 -16.03 -17.79
N TYR A 73 27.95 -15.54 -16.69
CA TYR A 73 28.36 -14.34 -15.96
C TYR A 73 28.38 -14.61 -14.44
N PRO A 74 29.20 -15.55 -13.96
CA PRO A 74 29.17 -15.99 -12.56
C PRO A 74 29.49 -14.88 -11.55
N THR A 75 30.21 -13.83 -11.95
CA THR A 75 30.50 -12.66 -11.10
C THR A 75 29.29 -11.76 -10.87
N GLU A 76 28.25 -11.89 -11.71
CA GLU A 76 27.01 -11.11 -11.62
C GLU A 76 25.93 -11.82 -10.79
N VAL A 77 26.25 -12.99 -10.21
CA VAL A 77 25.35 -13.73 -9.32
C VAL A 77 25.77 -13.54 -7.87
N GLU A 78 24.91 -12.88 -7.10
CA GLU A 78 25.11 -12.70 -5.66
C GLU A 78 24.53 -13.88 -4.88
N THR A 79 25.32 -14.46 -3.97
CA THR A 79 24.84 -15.46 -3.01
C THR A 79 24.68 -14.82 -1.64
N ILE A 80 23.43 -14.60 -1.22
CA ILE A 80 23.12 -13.95 0.06
C ILE A 80 23.05 -14.98 1.20
N GLN A 81 23.90 -14.83 2.21
CA GLN A 81 23.73 -15.54 3.48
C GLN A 81 22.67 -14.84 4.33
N ARG A 82 21.58 -15.55 4.65
CA ARG A 82 20.50 -15.02 5.49
C ARG A 82 20.02 -16.04 6.51
N VAL A 83 19.56 -15.55 7.66
CA VAL A 83 18.83 -16.37 8.62
C VAL A 83 17.52 -16.84 7.98
N ARG A 84 17.14 -18.10 8.20
CA ARG A 84 15.88 -18.65 7.68
C ARG A 84 14.69 -17.91 8.31
N PRO A 85 13.81 -17.24 7.53
CA PRO A 85 12.76 -16.39 8.09
C PRO A 85 11.81 -17.11 9.06
N ALA A 86 11.41 -18.34 8.73
CA ALA A 86 10.54 -19.15 9.58
C ALA A 86 11.19 -19.53 10.92
N TRP A 87 12.50 -19.75 10.93
CA TRP A 87 13.24 -20.01 12.17
C TRP A 87 13.37 -18.71 12.98
N GLN A 88 13.72 -17.60 12.34
CA GLN A 88 13.88 -16.30 12.99
C GLN A 88 12.58 -15.83 13.68
N GLY A 89 11.44 -15.97 13.02
CA GLY A 89 10.13 -15.64 13.60
C GLY A 89 9.84 -16.43 14.87
N LYS A 90 9.96 -17.77 14.80
CA LYS A 90 9.77 -18.65 15.96
C LYS A 90 10.75 -18.38 17.09
N PHE A 91 12.00 -18.07 16.75
CA PHE A 91 13.02 -17.73 17.72
C PHE A 91 12.65 -16.44 18.45
N PHE A 92 12.29 -15.37 17.73
CA PHE A 92 11.90 -14.10 18.34
C PHE A 92 10.60 -14.13 19.14
N GLU A 93 9.61 -14.95 18.78
CA GLU A 93 8.44 -15.19 19.63
C GLU A 93 8.85 -15.68 21.04
N GLY A 94 9.83 -16.58 21.11
CA GLY A 94 10.40 -17.07 22.37
C GLY A 94 11.20 -16.02 23.14
N VAL A 95 11.86 -15.09 22.44
CA VAL A 95 12.66 -14.00 23.03
C VAL A 95 11.75 -12.90 23.59
N VAL A 96 10.70 -12.51 22.87
CA VAL A 96 9.77 -11.44 23.28
C VAL A 96 9.14 -11.72 24.65
N SER A 97 8.81 -12.99 24.92
CA SER A 97 8.20 -13.40 26.20
C SER A 97 9.15 -13.31 27.41
N ARG A 98 10.47 -13.16 27.19
CA ARG A 98 11.49 -13.13 28.26
C ARG A 98 11.82 -11.72 28.76
N GLY A 99 11.43 -10.68 28.04
CA GLY A 99 11.64 -9.29 28.44
C GLY A 99 13.01 -8.74 28.06
N ALA A 100 13.43 -7.65 28.69
CA ALA A 100 14.73 -7.00 28.48
C ALA A 100 15.79 -7.53 29.48
N PRO A 101 17.03 -7.80 29.04
CA PRO A 101 17.53 -7.71 27.65
C PRO A 101 17.04 -8.86 26.76
N ALA A 102 17.18 -8.73 25.44
CA ALA A 102 16.77 -9.76 24.49
C ALA A 102 17.69 -10.99 24.62
N CYS A 103 17.25 -11.98 25.40
CA CYS A 103 18.02 -13.19 25.66
C CYS A 103 17.51 -14.39 24.88
N ASP A 104 18.42 -15.29 24.52
CA ASP A 104 18.14 -16.58 23.93
C ASP A 104 17.48 -17.55 24.96
N PRO A 105 17.13 -18.78 24.54
CA PRO A 105 16.55 -19.76 25.45
C PRO A 105 17.41 -20.12 26.67
N GLN A 106 18.74 -19.98 26.55
CA GLN A 106 19.76 -20.29 27.54
C GLN A 106 20.06 -19.11 28.48
N GLY A 107 19.56 -17.92 28.17
CA GLY A 107 19.76 -16.70 28.95
C GLY A 107 20.93 -15.83 28.47
N GLU A 108 21.53 -16.14 27.32
CA GLU A 108 22.58 -15.33 26.70
C GLU A 108 21.96 -14.15 25.94
N GLU A 109 22.51 -12.94 26.12
CA GLU A 109 22.08 -11.76 25.37
C GLU A 109 22.40 -11.93 23.88
N ILE A 110 21.40 -11.71 23.02
CA ILE A 110 21.53 -11.93 21.59
C ILE A 110 22.17 -10.70 20.93
N PRO A 111 23.39 -10.81 20.36
CA PRO A 111 24.05 -9.66 19.75
C PRO A 111 23.23 -9.08 18.59
N GLY A 112 23.07 -7.75 18.57
CA GLY A 112 22.36 -7.03 17.50
C GLY A 112 20.83 -7.11 17.58
N VAL A 113 20.26 -7.63 18.68
CA VAL A 113 18.81 -7.69 18.90
C VAL A 113 18.44 -6.80 20.08
N GLU A 114 17.62 -5.78 19.82
CA GLU A 114 17.08 -4.88 20.83
C GLU A 114 15.67 -5.34 21.25
N TRP A 115 15.46 -5.58 22.55
CA TRP A 115 14.11 -5.77 23.07
C TRP A 115 13.43 -4.41 23.19
N ARG A 116 12.26 -4.25 22.56
CA ARG A 116 11.46 -3.03 22.65
C ARG A 116 10.17 -3.29 23.44
N PRO A 117 9.82 -2.45 24.42
CA PRO A 117 8.56 -2.59 25.12
C PRO A 117 7.38 -2.42 24.16
N GLY A 118 6.47 -3.39 24.20
CA GLY A 118 5.17 -3.28 23.53
C GLY A 118 4.31 -2.17 24.15
N GLY A 119 3.26 -1.75 23.44
CA GLY A 119 2.30 -0.76 23.93
C GLY A 119 2.61 0.69 23.57
N THR A 120 3.67 0.96 22.80
CA THR A 120 3.82 2.26 22.15
C THR A 120 2.78 2.39 21.04
N PHE A 121 2.08 3.52 21.02
CA PHE A 121 1.14 3.81 19.94
C PHE A 121 1.93 3.99 18.64
N GLY A 122 1.64 3.14 17.66
CA GLY A 122 2.16 3.27 16.30
C GLY A 122 1.21 4.13 15.45
N SER A 123 0.66 3.52 14.41
CA SER A 123 -0.34 4.13 13.54
C SER A 123 -1.70 3.47 13.71
N ILE A 124 -2.77 4.18 13.34
CA ILE A 124 -4.09 3.59 13.18
C ILE A 124 -4.16 2.97 11.78
N SER A 125 -4.32 1.66 11.71
CA SER A 125 -4.69 0.98 10.47
C SER A 125 -6.20 0.82 10.40
N LEU A 126 -6.79 1.18 9.25
CA LEU A 126 -8.23 1.06 9.01
C LEU A 126 -8.50 -0.18 8.16
N THR A 127 -9.31 -1.10 8.69
CA THR A 127 -9.84 -2.24 7.94
C THR A 127 -11.35 -2.19 8.01
N ALA A 128 -12.00 -1.92 6.88
CA ALA A 128 -13.45 -1.97 6.76
C ALA A 128 -13.92 -3.42 6.55
N SER A 129 -15.14 -3.75 6.99
CA SER A 129 -15.77 -5.03 6.65
C SER A 129 -15.97 -5.14 5.14
N ARG A 130 -16.10 -6.38 4.64
CA ARG A 130 -16.33 -6.64 3.21
C ARG A 130 -17.52 -5.85 2.65
N ASP A 131 -18.64 -5.84 3.39
CA ASP A 131 -19.87 -5.17 2.96
C ASP A 131 -19.70 -3.65 2.95
N THR A 132 -19.09 -3.10 4.00
CA THR A 132 -18.78 -1.66 4.10
C THR A 132 -17.85 -1.23 2.97
N LYS A 133 -16.82 -2.04 2.68
CA LYS A 133 -15.90 -1.79 1.58
C LYS A 133 -16.63 -1.78 0.24
N SER A 134 -17.52 -2.74 0.01
CA SER A 134 -18.27 -2.85 -1.25
C SER A 134 -19.20 -1.66 -1.47
N LEU A 135 -19.95 -1.25 -0.43
CA LEU A 135 -20.82 -0.08 -0.47
C LEU A 135 -20.04 1.21 -0.75
N ILE A 136 -18.92 1.42 -0.06
CA ILE A 136 -18.11 2.64 -0.22
C ILE A 136 -17.43 2.69 -1.59
N VAL A 137 -16.97 1.54 -2.11
CA VAL A 137 -16.44 1.45 -3.47
C VAL A 137 -17.51 1.79 -4.50
N GLN A 138 -18.73 1.25 -4.36
CA GLN A 138 -19.84 1.58 -5.26
C GLN A 138 -20.15 3.08 -5.25
N LEU A 139 -20.26 3.68 -4.06
CA LEU A 139 -20.49 5.12 -3.91
C LEU A 139 -19.36 5.97 -4.52
N ALA A 140 -18.11 5.55 -4.34
CA ALA A 140 -16.95 6.22 -4.92
C ALA A 140 -16.95 6.15 -6.46
N ASP A 141 -17.32 4.99 -7.03
CA ASP A 141 -17.42 4.79 -8.48
C ASP A 141 -18.59 5.61 -9.07
N GLU A 142 -19.74 5.69 -8.40
CA GLU A 142 -20.88 6.53 -8.81
C GLU A 142 -20.53 8.03 -8.85
N ILE A 143 -19.77 8.50 -7.86
CA ILE A 143 -19.28 9.89 -7.82
C ILE A 143 -18.24 10.13 -8.92
N ALA A 144 -17.29 9.20 -9.11
CA ALA A 144 -16.28 9.31 -10.15
C ALA A 144 -16.89 9.32 -11.56
N ALA A 145 -17.97 8.55 -11.77
CA ALA A 145 -18.73 8.54 -13.03
C ALA A 145 -19.64 9.77 -13.21
N GLY A 146 -19.65 10.73 -12.28
CA GLY A 146 -20.51 11.92 -12.33
C GLY A 146 -22.00 11.62 -12.18
N THR A 147 -22.37 10.40 -11.80
CA THR A 147 -23.77 9.97 -11.59
C THR A 147 -24.29 10.45 -10.23
N ARG A 148 -23.38 10.75 -9.31
CA ARG A 148 -23.65 11.35 -8.00
C ARG A 148 -22.75 12.58 -7.80
N PRO A 149 -23.25 13.70 -7.26
CA PRO A 149 -22.42 14.86 -7.00
C PRO A 149 -21.33 14.56 -5.96
N LEU A 150 -20.19 15.23 -6.10
CA LEU A 150 -19.12 15.22 -5.10
C LEU A 150 -19.56 15.99 -3.86
N GLU A 151 -20.37 15.34 -3.03
CA GLU A 151 -20.68 15.82 -1.69
C GLU A 151 -19.66 15.21 -0.74
N LEU A 152 -18.67 16.02 -0.33
CA LEU A 152 -17.93 15.73 0.90
C LEU A 152 -18.98 15.62 2.02
N PRO A 153 -18.87 14.64 2.94
CA PRO A 153 -19.87 14.50 3.99
C PRO A 153 -19.96 15.78 4.83
N THR A 154 -20.97 16.60 4.57
CA THR A 154 -21.34 17.75 5.40
C THR A 154 -22.00 17.18 6.64
N VAL A 155 -21.34 17.29 7.79
CA VAL A 155 -21.89 16.79 9.05
C VAL A 155 -23.06 17.69 9.42
N ALA A 156 -24.28 17.15 9.40
CA ALA A 156 -25.45 17.82 9.96
C ALA A 156 -25.18 18.11 11.44
N GLU A 157 -25.33 19.37 11.86
CA GLU A 157 -25.42 19.72 13.27
C GLU A 157 -26.66 19.05 13.88
N VAL A 158 -26.45 18.24 14.91
CA VAL A 158 -27.52 17.72 15.76
C VAL A 158 -27.30 18.32 17.15
N PRO A 159 -28.34 18.87 17.80
CA PRO A 159 -28.22 19.63 19.03
C PRO A 159 -27.71 18.74 20.16
N GLN A 160 -26.87 19.34 21.01
CA GLN A 160 -26.31 18.66 22.18
C GLN A 160 -27.39 18.39 23.25
N PRO A 161 -27.22 17.32 24.05
CA PRO A 161 -28.08 17.07 25.21
C PRO A 161 -27.95 18.16 26.28
#